data_AF-A0A0T0MGS4-F1
#
_entry.id   AF-A0A0T0MGS4-F1
#
_cell.length_a   1.000
_cell.length_b   1.000
_cell.length_c   1.000
_cell.angle_alpha   90.00
_cell.angle_beta   90.00
_cell.angle_gamma   90.00
#
_symmetry.space_group_name_H-M   'P 1'
#
loop_
_entity.id
_entity.type
_entity.pdbx_description
1 polymer ?
#
loop_
_entity_poly.entity_id
_entity_poly.type
_entity_poly.pdbx_seq_one_letter_code
_entity_poly.pdbx_strand_id
1 'polypeptide(L)'
;MSLPLVDLPGELDGRNVLVVPHGTDVVALATAWFPDAAWTREPVSAAEAAKVRPMTGARFRGISSVAAEPSPGLLRLDGAASLDGPTRAGRSVAQSAGLVVPEVDLYAVVPADPRASLDLVHGWMTAAARRAAGSIVPADRANAVVPDPGAAVDLTLWSPTPLSAQDALPLVRPAMTGARVGPTDVPQPQQSDGTPGPPTFSVTATFEYDGSISVRTGRSTEVPVALSRLDAREFGPWSYHVSWHPPEPEELRVERPSQLHLIARSRVEPSVARVAAALWRAVGGTVVDSGGFIVPPGELQDRATAGR
;
A
#
# COMPACT_ATOMS: atom_id res chain seq x y z
N MET A 1 -35.66 5.44 -5.38
CA MET A 1 -35.35 4.93 -4.03
C MET A 1 -33.93 5.37 -3.72
N SER A 2 -33.73 6.26 -2.74
CA SER A 2 -32.39 6.68 -2.33
C SER A 2 -31.67 5.49 -1.68
N LEU A 3 -30.43 5.24 -2.08
CA LEU A 3 -29.59 4.24 -1.42
C LEU A 3 -29.36 4.67 0.04
N PRO A 4 -29.30 3.72 1.00
CA PRO A 4 -29.00 4.05 2.38
C PRO A 4 -27.59 4.64 2.49
N LEU A 5 -27.47 5.77 3.19
CA LEU A 5 -26.17 6.39 3.46
C LEU A 5 -25.35 5.52 4.43
N VAL A 6 -24.03 5.61 4.32
CA VAL A 6 -23.12 4.98 5.29
C VAL A 6 -23.34 5.59 6.68
N ASP A 7 -23.46 4.73 7.69
CA ASP A 7 -23.69 5.13 9.08
C ASP A 7 -22.37 5.53 9.72
N LEU A 8 -22.10 6.83 9.78
CA LEU A 8 -20.90 7.40 10.38
C LEU A 8 -21.29 8.26 11.60
N PRO A 9 -20.40 8.36 12.62
CA PRO A 9 -20.58 9.32 13.69
C PRO A 9 -20.81 10.74 13.17
N GLY A 10 -21.70 11.50 13.82
CA GLY A 10 -22.10 12.85 13.41
C GLY A 10 -20.94 13.85 13.23
N GLU A 11 -19.86 13.64 13.97
CA GLU A 11 -18.64 14.46 13.92
C GLU A 11 -17.88 14.35 12.58
N LEU A 12 -18.16 13.29 11.81
CA LEU A 12 -17.56 13.01 10.51
C LEU A 12 -18.49 13.40 9.34
N ASP A 13 -19.59 14.12 9.61
CA ASP A 13 -20.54 14.58 8.58
C ASP A 13 -19.83 15.53 7.59
N GLY A 14 -20.03 15.28 6.29
CA GLY A 14 -19.47 16.11 5.23
C GLY A 14 -17.96 15.96 5.00
N ARG A 15 -17.31 14.92 5.55
CA ARG A 15 -15.87 14.67 5.38
C ARG A 15 -15.60 13.39 4.60
N ASN A 16 -14.52 13.37 3.82
CA ASN A 16 -13.99 12.12 3.26
C ASN A 16 -13.30 11.33 4.37
N VAL A 17 -13.68 10.07 4.55
CA VAL A 17 -13.20 9.23 5.65
C VAL A 17 -12.51 8.00 5.10
N LEU A 18 -11.27 7.76 5.54
CA LEU A 18 -10.59 6.48 5.39
C LEU A 18 -11.03 5.55 6.53
N VAL A 19 -11.54 4.37 6.18
CA VAL A 19 -11.99 3.34 7.12
C VAL A 19 -11.02 2.17 7.01
N VAL A 20 -10.38 1.80 8.11
CA VAL A 20 -9.42 0.68 8.14
C VAL A 20 -9.74 -0.28 9.29
N PRO A 21 -9.37 -1.57 9.19
CA PRO A 21 -9.48 -2.48 10.33
C PRO A 21 -8.80 -1.92 11.57
N HIS A 22 -9.40 -2.15 12.74
CA HIS A 22 -8.85 -1.66 13.99
C HIS A 22 -7.41 -2.13 14.22
N GLY A 23 -6.53 -1.22 14.64
CA GLY A 23 -5.12 -1.50 14.89
C GLY A 23 -4.21 -1.42 13.66
N THR A 24 -4.74 -0.98 12.51
CA THR A 24 -3.93 -0.65 11.33
C THR A 24 -2.96 0.47 11.65
N ASP A 25 -1.67 0.30 11.33
CA ASP A 25 -0.65 1.34 11.44
C ASP A 25 -0.79 2.38 10.33
N VAL A 26 -1.68 3.35 10.54
CA VAL A 26 -1.95 4.43 9.58
C VAL A 26 -0.72 5.34 9.36
N VAL A 27 0.19 5.43 10.33
CA VAL A 27 1.41 6.25 10.19
C VAL A 27 2.37 5.57 9.22
N ALA A 28 2.53 4.25 9.30
CA ALA A 28 3.28 3.48 8.30
C ALA A 28 2.68 3.64 6.89
N LEU A 29 1.36 3.61 6.77
CA LEU A 29 0.69 3.84 5.48
C LEU A 29 0.91 5.27 4.96
N ALA A 30 0.79 6.28 5.83
CA ALA A 30 0.99 7.68 5.44
C ALA A 30 2.44 7.96 5.04
N THR A 31 3.41 7.47 5.80
CA THR A 31 4.85 7.71 5.56
C THR A 31 5.38 7.11 4.26
N ALA A 32 4.67 6.14 3.67
CA ALA A 32 5.00 5.59 2.36
C ALA A 32 4.80 6.60 1.21
N TRP A 33 3.89 7.57 1.36
CA TRP A 33 3.59 8.61 0.35
C TRP A 33 3.98 10.01 0.82
N PHE A 34 4.03 10.23 2.13
CA PHE A 34 4.29 11.52 2.75
C PHE A 34 5.42 11.38 3.79
N PRO A 35 6.68 11.66 3.43
CA PRO A 35 7.83 11.28 4.25
C PRO A 35 7.87 11.98 5.61
N ASP A 36 7.22 13.14 5.73
CA ASP A 36 7.11 13.96 6.94
C ASP A 36 5.82 13.72 7.74
N ALA A 37 5.05 12.68 7.38
CA ALA A 37 3.82 12.33 8.07
C ALA A 37 4.10 11.97 9.53
N ALA A 38 3.43 12.67 10.44
CA ALA A 38 3.62 12.51 11.88
C ALA A 38 2.43 13.07 12.65
N TRP A 39 2.16 12.50 13.83
CA TRP A 39 1.16 13.03 14.75
C TRP A 39 1.56 14.44 15.20
N THR A 40 0.71 15.41 14.92
CA THR A 40 0.81 16.77 15.50
C THR A 40 0.09 16.82 16.84
N ARG A 41 -0.95 16.00 16.98
CA ARG A 41 -1.61 15.66 18.25
C ARG A 41 -1.73 14.14 18.28
N GLU A 42 -1.15 13.50 19.29
CA GLU A 42 -1.31 12.05 19.46
C GLU A 42 -2.75 11.71 19.88
N PRO A 43 -3.31 10.60 19.38
CA PRO A 43 -4.59 10.11 19.86
C PRO A 43 -4.47 9.57 21.28
N VAL A 44 -5.49 9.80 22.09
CA VAL A 44 -5.58 9.25 23.45
C VAL A 44 -6.68 8.20 23.45
N SER A 45 -6.30 6.93 23.65
CA SER A 45 -7.27 5.85 23.73
C SER A 45 -8.05 5.89 25.05
N ALA A 46 -9.24 5.31 25.08
CA ALA A 46 -10.02 5.17 26.31
C ALA A 46 -9.28 4.39 27.40
N ALA A 47 -8.44 3.43 27.01
CA ALA A 47 -7.61 2.67 27.94
C ALA A 47 -6.51 3.54 28.57
N GLU A 48 -5.88 4.43 27.80
CA GLU A 48 -4.86 5.35 28.30
C GLU A 48 -5.48 6.44 29.19
N ALA A 49 -6.59 7.04 28.75
CA ALA A 49 -7.40 7.94 29.54
C ALA A 49 -7.76 7.33 30.91
N ALA A 50 -8.18 6.05 30.94
CA ALA A 50 -8.52 5.34 32.16
C ALA A 50 -7.32 5.01 33.08
N LYS A 51 -6.09 4.93 32.54
CA LYS A 51 -4.86 4.74 33.35
C LYS A 51 -4.48 6.01 34.12
N VAL A 52 -4.86 7.19 33.62
CA VAL A 52 -4.58 8.50 34.23
C VAL A 52 -5.65 8.89 35.27
N ARG A 53 -6.46 7.93 35.75
CA ARG A 53 -7.51 8.20 36.75
C ARG A 53 -6.93 8.93 37.97
N PRO A 54 -7.62 9.97 38.48
CA PRO A 54 -7.17 10.70 39.66
C PRO A 54 -7.01 9.74 40.84
N MET A 55 -5.86 9.77 41.51
CA MET A 55 -5.63 9.00 42.73
C MET A 55 -6.57 9.53 43.83
N THR A 56 -7.66 8.83 44.08
CA THR A 56 -8.61 9.18 45.13
C THR A 56 -8.13 8.64 46.48
N GLY A 57 -7.76 9.53 47.40
CA GLY A 57 -7.36 9.17 48.74
C GLY A 57 -7.14 10.39 49.63
N ALA A 58 -7.31 10.23 50.95
CA ALA A 58 -7.12 11.31 51.93
C ALA A 58 -5.73 11.97 51.87
N ARG A 59 -4.75 11.28 51.29
CA ARG A 59 -3.36 11.72 51.10
C ARG A 59 -3.13 12.58 49.84
N PHE A 60 -4.12 12.71 48.96
CA PHE A 60 -4.00 13.43 47.68
C PHE A 60 -4.96 14.63 47.57
N ARG A 61 -5.56 15.08 48.68
CA ARG A 61 -6.37 16.31 48.71
C ARG A 61 -5.49 17.52 48.34
N GLY A 62 -5.63 18.01 47.11
CA GLY A 62 -4.95 19.20 46.61
C GLY A 62 -4.25 19.03 45.26
N ILE A 63 -4.06 17.79 44.79
CA ILE A 63 -3.53 17.53 43.44
C ILE A 63 -4.72 17.35 42.50
N SER A 64 -5.00 18.39 41.71
CA SER A 64 -5.95 18.28 40.60
C SER A 64 -5.22 17.65 39.42
N SER A 65 -5.28 16.33 39.29
CA SER A 65 -4.91 15.68 38.04
C SER A 65 -6.09 15.85 37.07
N VAL A 66 -5.90 16.63 36.01
CA VAL A 66 -6.86 16.69 34.89
C VAL A 66 -6.95 15.29 34.32
N ALA A 67 -8.13 14.67 34.39
CA ALA A 67 -8.36 13.37 33.78
C ALA A 67 -8.17 13.53 32.27
N ALA A 68 -7.29 12.73 31.66
CA ALA A 68 -7.17 12.71 30.22
C ALA A 68 -8.48 12.14 29.64
N GLU A 69 -9.14 12.90 28.78
CA GLU A 69 -10.31 12.42 28.05
C GLU A 69 -9.86 11.70 26.76
N PRO A 70 -10.54 10.62 26.35
CA PRO A 70 -10.26 9.98 25.08
C PRO A 70 -10.50 10.99 23.95
N SER A 71 -9.51 11.20 23.09
CA SER A 71 -9.59 12.21 22.03
C SER A 71 -8.92 11.72 20.75
N PRO A 72 -9.52 11.99 19.57
CA PRO A 72 -8.87 11.74 18.30
C PRO A 72 -7.55 12.50 18.17
N GLY A 73 -6.57 11.89 17.52
CA GLY A 73 -5.32 12.52 17.14
C GLY A 73 -5.49 13.36 15.88
N LEU A 74 -4.42 14.06 15.51
CA LEU A 74 -4.30 14.78 14.24
C LEU A 74 -2.97 14.40 13.57
N LEU A 75 -3.05 13.54 12.55
CA LEU A 75 -1.91 13.09 11.77
C LEU A 75 -1.71 14.03 10.60
N ARG A 76 -0.59 14.77 10.57
CA ARG A 76 -0.23 15.54 9.39
C ARG A 76 0.19 14.57 8.29
N LEU A 77 -0.33 14.75 7.07
CA LEU A 77 0.14 14.04 5.89
C LEU A 77 1.23 14.89 5.22
N ASP A 78 0.81 15.99 4.61
CA ASP A 78 1.64 16.96 3.92
C ASP A 78 1.21 18.40 4.27
N GLY A 79 1.60 19.37 3.44
CA GLY A 79 1.13 20.75 3.58
C GLY A 79 -0.32 20.98 3.14
N ALA A 80 -0.96 20.02 2.49
CA ALA A 80 -2.30 20.14 1.92
C ALA A 80 -3.39 19.53 2.82
N ALA A 81 -3.09 18.48 3.58
CA ALA A 81 -4.09 17.83 4.45
C ALA A 81 -3.50 17.15 5.70
N SER A 82 -4.41 16.90 6.66
CA SER A 82 -4.19 16.05 7.84
C SER A 82 -5.34 15.04 7.98
N LEU A 83 -5.16 14.02 8.82
CA LEU A 83 -6.20 13.09 9.23
C LEU A 83 -6.58 13.32 10.70
N ASP A 84 -7.87 13.52 10.94
CA ASP A 84 -8.48 13.58 12.26
C ASP A 84 -9.02 12.19 12.62
N GLY A 85 -8.47 11.59 13.67
CA GLY A 85 -8.71 10.19 14.04
C GLY A 85 -7.60 9.58 14.90
N PRO A 86 -7.67 8.28 15.25
CA PRO A 86 -8.76 7.37 14.96
C PRO A 86 -10.02 7.66 15.78
N THR A 87 -11.18 7.56 15.14
CA THR A 87 -12.47 7.40 15.82
C THR A 87 -12.88 5.93 15.71
N ARG A 88 -12.93 5.22 16.84
CA ARG A 88 -13.26 3.79 16.86
C ARG A 88 -14.74 3.58 16.56
N ALA A 89 -15.04 2.62 15.69
CA ALA A 89 -16.40 2.21 15.40
C ALA A 89 -16.55 0.68 15.36
N GLY A 90 -17.76 0.22 15.71
CA GLY A 90 -18.09 -1.20 15.78
C GLY A 90 -18.61 -1.77 14.46
N ARG A 91 -19.03 -3.03 14.53
CA ARG A 91 -19.50 -3.85 13.40
C ARG A 91 -20.55 -3.18 12.50
N SER A 92 -21.50 -2.41 13.06
CA SER A 92 -22.55 -1.74 12.26
C SER A 92 -21.94 -0.80 11.22
N VAL A 93 -21.03 0.08 11.67
CA VAL A 93 -20.31 1.02 10.80
C VAL A 93 -19.45 0.27 9.79
N ALA A 94 -18.69 -0.74 10.26
CA ALA A 94 -17.85 -1.57 9.39
C ALA A 94 -18.66 -2.20 8.23
N GLN A 95 -19.82 -2.79 8.54
CA GLN A 95 -20.71 -3.38 7.54
C GLN A 95 -21.29 -2.34 6.58
N SER A 96 -21.72 -1.19 7.09
CA SER A 96 -22.22 -0.10 6.24
C SER A 96 -21.14 0.48 5.32
N ALA A 97 -19.86 0.41 5.74
CA ALA A 97 -18.70 0.80 4.96
C ALA A 97 -18.15 -0.33 4.06
N GLY A 98 -18.86 -1.46 3.94
CA GLY A 98 -18.53 -2.58 3.06
C GLY A 98 -17.49 -3.56 3.60
N LEU A 99 -17.15 -3.50 4.89
CA LEU A 99 -16.11 -4.32 5.51
C LEU A 99 -16.67 -5.46 6.37
N VAL A 100 -15.99 -6.60 6.36
CA VAL A 100 -16.37 -7.81 7.12
C VAL A 100 -15.41 -8.02 8.29
N VAL A 101 -15.32 -7.00 9.16
CA VAL A 101 -14.47 -6.99 10.37
C VAL A 101 -15.28 -6.54 11.59
N PRO A 102 -14.90 -6.93 12.81
CA PRO A 102 -15.67 -6.59 14.01
C PRO A 102 -15.55 -5.12 14.40
N GLU A 103 -14.39 -4.50 14.16
CA GLU A 103 -14.08 -3.13 14.57
C GLU A 103 -13.20 -2.45 13.53
N VAL A 104 -13.41 -1.13 13.38
CA VAL A 104 -12.69 -0.27 12.44
C VAL A 104 -12.25 1.01 13.13
N ASP A 105 -11.19 1.61 12.61
CA ASP A 105 -10.75 2.95 12.93
C ASP A 105 -11.08 3.89 11.76
N LEU A 106 -11.69 5.03 12.09
CA LEU A 106 -12.12 6.05 11.12
C LEU A 106 -11.14 7.23 11.15
N TYR A 107 -10.70 7.68 9.98
CA TYR A 107 -9.81 8.83 9.81
C TYR A 107 -10.40 9.81 8.81
N ALA A 108 -10.84 10.98 9.28
CA ALA A 108 -11.40 12.00 8.42
C ALA A 108 -10.31 12.92 7.84
N VAL A 109 -10.38 13.18 6.54
CA VAL A 109 -9.50 14.14 5.88
C VAL A 109 -9.87 15.56 6.29
N VAL A 110 -8.87 16.31 6.75
CA VAL A 110 -8.94 17.73 7.10
C VAL A 110 -8.01 18.49 6.17
N PRO A 111 -8.54 19.19 5.14
CA PRO A 111 -7.73 20.05 4.28
C PRO A 111 -7.14 21.21 5.06
N ALA A 112 -5.90 21.60 4.75
CA ALA A 112 -5.24 22.76 5.35
C ALA A 112 -5.89 24.08 4.89
N ASP A 113 -6.39 24.12 3.66
CA ASP A 113 -7.16 25.21 3.06
C ASP A 113 -8.26 24.62 2.15
N PRO A 114 -9.46 25.23 2.04
CA PRO A 114 -10.52 24.74 1.16
C PRO A 114 -10.16 24.67 -0.33
N ARG A 115 -9.07 25.31 -0.77
CA ARG A 115 -8.60 25.28 -2.17
C ARG A 115 -7.42 24.35 -2.39
N ALA A 116 -6.91 23.68 -1.34
CA ALA A 116 -5.83 22.73 -1.48
C ALA A 116 -6.26 21.57 -2.41
N SER A 117 -5.41 21.20 -3.37
CA SER A 117 -5.64 19.96 -4.13
C SER A 117 -5.45 18.76 -3.21
N LEU A 118 -6.40 17.83 -3.27
CA LEU A 118 -6.40 16.60 -2.49
C LEU A 118 -6.15 15.37 -3.38
N ASP A 119 -5.73 15.55 -4.63
CA ASP A 119 -5.60 14.45 -5.59
C ASP A 119 -4.59 13.40 -5.11
N LEU A 120 -3.45 13.85 -4.59
CA LEU A 120 -2.43 12.98 -4.00
C LEU A 120 -2.96 12.26 -2.74
N VAL A 121 -3.74 12.96 -1.91
CA VAL A 121 -4.36 12.40 -0.70
C VAL A 121 -5.39 11.35 -1.05
N HIS A 122 -6.23 11.57 -2.06
CA HIS A 122 -7.21 10.58 -2.54
C HIS A 122 -6.54 9.37 -3.19
N GLY A 123 -5.46 9.58 -3.94
CA GLY A 123 -4.61 8.51 -4.46
C GLY A 123 -4.03 7.65 -3.34
N TRP A 124 -3.46 8.31 -2.32
CA TRP A 124 -2.96 7.65 -1.11
C TRP A 124 -4.06 6.90 -0.37
N MET A 125 -5.23 7.50 -0.12
CA MET A 125 -6.35 6.85 0.56
C MET A 125 -6.76 5.56 -0.16
N THR A 126 -6.79 5.57 -1.50
CA THR A 126 -7.12 4.39 -2.30
C THR A 126 -6.08 3.29 -2.13
N ALA A 127 -4.79 3.65 -2.16
CA ALA A 127 -3.69 2.72 -1.95
C ALA A 127 -3.68 2.16 -0.51
N ALA A 128 -3.91 3.02 0.49
CA ALA A 128 -3.96 2.66 1.90
C ALA A 128 -5.15 1.75 2.22
N ALA A 129 -6.35 2.09 1.74
CA ALA A 129 -7.54 1.25 1.87
C ALA A 129 -7.33 -0.11 1.19
N ARG A 130 -6.72 -0.15 0.01
CA ARG A 130 -6.35 -1.41 -0.66
C ARG A 130 -5.42 -2.26 0.22
N ARG A 131 -4.31 -1.67 0.70
CA ARG A 131 -3.29 -2.38 1.48
C ARG A 131 -3.83 -2.88 2.82
N ALA A 132 -4.72 -2.12 3.46
CA ALA A 132 -5.31 -2.45 4.74
C ALA A 132 -6.60 -3.30 4.63
N ALA A 133 -7.05 -3.65 3.41
CA ALA A 133 -8.39 -4.21 3.18
C ALA A 133 -9.52 -3.36 3.83
N GLY A 134 -9.35 -2.03 3.75
CA GLY A 134 -10.28 -1.01 4.22
C GLY A 134 -11.15 -0.43 3.11
N SER A 135 -11.79 0.70 3.40
CA SER A 135 -12.69 1.40 2.48
C SER A 135 -12.59 2.92 2.64
N ILE A 136 -13.19 3.63 1.70
CA ILE A 136 -13.28 5.10 1.69
C ILE A 136 -14.75 5.48 1.68
N VAL A 137 -15.16 6.33 2.60
CA VAL A 137 -16.50 6.90 2.62
C VAL A 137 -16.41 8.35 2.13
N PRO A 138 -17.03 8.71 1.00
CA PRO A 138 -17.05 10.08 0.51
C PRO A 138 -17.86 10.99 1.44
N ALA A 139 -17.61 12.30 1.36
CA ALA A 139 -18.30 13.32 2.16
C ALA A 139 -19.83 13.28 2.10
N ASP A 140 -20.40 12.86 0.96
CA ASP A 140 -21.85 12.72 0.75
C ASP A 140 -22.43 11.41 1.32
N ARG A 141 -21.57 10.48 1.76
CA ARG A 141 -21.91 9.16 2.31
C ARG A 141 -22.71 8.26 1.38
N ALA A 142 -22.79 8.61 0.09
CA ALA A 142 -23.70 7.95 -0.83
C ALA A 142 -23.28 6.50 -1.09
N ASN A 143 -21.98 6.24 -1.26
CA ASN A 143 -21.44 4.90 -1.47
C ASN A 143 -20.02 4.79 -0.91
N ALA A 144 -19.81 3.85 0.02
CA ALA A 144 -18.45 3.46 0.38
C ALA A 144 -17.76 2.81 -0.81
N VAL A 145 -16.53 3.24 -1.09
CA VAL A 145 -15.64 2.64 -2.08
C VAL A 145 -14.76 1.64 -1.36
N VAL A 146 -14.79 0.38 -1.77
CA VAL A 146 -13.92 -0.68 -1.23
C VAL A 146 -12.92 -1.04 -2.33
N PRO A 147 -11.69 -0.49 -2.31
CA PRO A 147 -10.69 -0.85 -3.31
C PRO A 147 -10.34 -2.34 -3.23
N ASP A 148 -10.20 -2.98 -4.39
CA ASP A 148 -9.84 -4.39 -4.47
C ASP A 148 -8.46 -4.66 -3.85
N PRO A 149 -8.38 -5.38 -2.70
CA PRO A 149 -7.12 -5.61 -1.99
C PRO A 149 -6.11 -6.42 -2.81
N GLY A 150 -6.57 -7.26 -3.73
CA GLY A 150 -5.72 -8.10 -4.58
C GLY A 150 -5.18 -7.38 -5.83
N ALA A 151 -5.54 -6.11 -6.07
CA ALA A 151 -5.13 -5.41 -7.28
C ALA A 151 -3.62 -5.06 -7.31
N ALA A 152 -2.93 -5.05 -6.17
CA ALA A 152 -1.51 -4.70 -6.08
C ALA A 152 -0.59 -5.92 -6.31
N VAL A 153 -0.62 -6.45 -7.54
CA VAL A 153 0.14 -7.64 -7.95
C VAL A 153 1.60 -7.30 -8.27
N ASP A 154 1.80 -6.20 -8.99
CA ASP A 154 3.12 -5.79 -9.49
C ASP A 154 4.07 -5.44 -8.34
N LEU A 155 5.32 -5.87 -8.49
CA LEU A 155 6.40 -5.65 -7.54
C LEU A 155 7.60 -5.03 -8.25
N THR A 156 8.22 -4.04 -7.61
CA THR A 156 9.49 -3.47 -8.05
C THR A 156 10.55 -3.69 -6.99
N LEU A 157 11.62 -4.41 -7.34
CA LEU A 157 12.81 -4.51 -6.51
C LEU A 157 13.76 -3.36 -6.84
N TRP A 158 14.14 -2.58 -5.84
CA TRP A 158 15.23 -1.61 -5.92
C TRP A 158 16.49 -2.22 -5.32
N SER A 159 17.57 -2.32 -6.09
CA SER A 159 18.86 -2.85 -5.62
C SER A 159 20.06 -1.94 -5.94
N PRO A 160 21.10 -1.92 -5.08
CA PRO A 160 22.41 -1.35 -5.43
C PRO A 160 23.15 -2.19 -6.48
N THR A 161 22.77 -3.45 -6.68
CA THR A 161 23.53 -4.40 -7.50
C THR A 161 22.79 -4.70 -8.81
N PRO A 162 23.41 -4.38 -9.96
CA PRO A 162 22.87 -4.76 -11.26
C PRO A 162 23.14 -6.24 -11.58
N LEU A 163 22.22 -6.87 -12.31
CA LEU A 163 22.38 -8.20 -12.91
C LEU A 163 22.40 -8.08 -14.43
N SER A 164 23.22 -8.92 -15.05
CA SER A 164 23.11 -9.17 -16.49
C SER A 164 21.87 -10.04 -16.79
N ALA A 165 21.40 -9.98 -18.03
CA ALA A 165 20.38 -10.90 -18.54
C ALA A 165 20.75 -12.38 -18.31
N GLN A 166 22.03 -12.72 -18.52
CA GLN A 166 22.54 -14.08 -18.41
C GLN A 166 22.51 -14.59 -16.96
N ASP A 167 22.74 -13.71 -15.99
CA ASP A 167 22.69 -14.06 -14.56
C ASP A 167 21.27 -14.06 -14.00
N ALA A 168 20.40 -13.16 -14.50
CA ALA A 168 19.02 -13.04 -14.03
C ALA A 168 18.14 -14.20 -14.51
N LEU A 169 18.31 -14.67 -15.75
CA LEU A 169 17.42 -15.66 -16.36
C LEU A 169 17.38 -17.00 -15.59
N PRO A 170 18.51 -17.60 -15.16
CA PRO A 170 18.50 -18.81 -14.34
C PRO A 170 17.80 -18.65 -12.99
N LEU A 171 17.77 -17.44 -12.43
CA LEU A 171 17.14 -17.14 -11.14
C LEU A 171 15.61 -17.09 -11.23
N VAL A 172 15.09 -16.45 -12.28
CA VAL A 172 13.64 -16.21 -12.42
C VAL A 172 12.90 -17.37 -13.09
N ARG A 173 13.58 -18.14 -13.94
CA ARG A 173 12.96 -19.24 -14.71
C ARG A 173 12.26 -20.29 -13.84
N PRO A 174 12.80 -20.76 -12.70
CA PRO A 174 12.10 -21.71 -11.83
C PRO A 174 10.76 -21.17 -11.28
N ALA A 175 10.68 -19.86 -11.04
CA ALA A 175 9.47 -19.20 -10.55
C ALA A 175 8.38 -19.06 -11.62
N MET A 176 8.74 -19.24 -12.91
CA MET A 176 7.87 -19.15 -14.08
C MET A 176 7.48 -20.54 -14.62
N THR A 177 7.45 -21.55 -13.75
CA THR A 177 7.06 -22.91 -14.14
C THR A 177 5.64 -22.92 -14.73
N GLY A 178 5.46 -23.61 -15.86
CA GLY A 178 4.18 -23.64 -16.59
C GLY A 178 3.99 -22.53 -17.62
N ALA A 179 4.89 -21.54 -17.67
CA ALA A 179 4.90 -20.52 -18.71
C ALA A 179 5.88 -20.83 -19.84
N ARG A 180 5.59 -20.32 -21.03
CA ARG A 180 6.55 -20.25 -22.15
C ARG A 180 7.37 -18.98 -21.97
N VAL A 181 8.65 -19.14 -21.62
CA VAL A 181 9.60 -18.02 -21.49
C VAL A 181 10.07 -17.62 -22.88
N GLY A 182 9.79 -16.38 -23.27
CA GLY A 182 10.23 -15.78 -24.53
C GLY A 182 11.72 -15.43 -24.55
N PRO A 183 12.22 -14.92 -25.69
CA PRO A 183 13.60 -14.44 -25.77
C PRO A 183 13.83 -13.28 -24.80
N THR A 184 15.04 -13.20 -24.25
CA THR A 184 15.45 -12.04 -23.47
C THR A 184 15.78 -10.90 -24.42
N ASP A 185 15.06 -9.79 -24.31
CA ASP A 185 15.35 -8.59 -25.05
C ASP A 185 16.35 -7.75 -24.26
N VAL A 186 17.41 -7.31 -24.92
CA VAL A 186 18.45 -6.46 -24.35
C VAL A 186 18.49 -5.22 -25.23
N PRO A 187 17.93 -4.09 -24.77
CA PRO A 187 17.92 -2.86 -25.56
C PRO A 187 19.32 -2.55 -26.04
N GLN A 188 19.46 -2.37 -27.35
CA GLN A 188 20.73 -1.95 -27.94
C GLN A 188 21.06 -0.58 -27.35
N PRO A 189 22.29 -0.34 -26.85
CA PRO A 189 22.63 0.93 -26.23
C PRO A 189 22.35 2.06 -27.23
N GLN A 190 21.34 2.88 -26.95
CA GLN A 190 21.20 4.13 -27.68
C GLN A 190 22.47 4.94 -27.37
N GLN A 191 23.16 5.42 -28.40
CA GLN A 191 24.43 6.16 -28.29
C GLN A 191 24.33 7.50 -27.53
N SER A 192 23.21 7.75 -26.85
CA SER A 192 22.90 8.98 -26.15
C SER A 192 22.99 8.72 -24.65
N ASP A 193 24.13 9.11 -24.10
CA ASP A 193 24.54 9.21 -22.69
C ASP A 193 25.61 8.20 -22.31
N GLY A 194 26.86 8.65 -22.48
CA GLY A 194 28.12 7.93 -22.24
C GLY A 194 28.39 7.53 -20.78
N THR A 195 27.37 7.05 -20.06
CA THR A 195 27.52 6.45 -18.74
C THR A 195 27.67 4.94 -18.94
N PRO A 196 28.86 4.34 -18.73
CA PRO A 196 29.01 2.90 -18.73
C PRO A 196 28.20 2.30 -17.58
N GLY A 197 27.05 1.72 -17.91
CA GLY A 197 26.22 0.93 -17.02
C GLY A 197 25.98 -0.46 -17.62
N PRO A 198 25.74 -1.49 -16.80
CA PRO A 198 25.30 -2.79 -17.29
C PRO A 198 24.04 -2.65 -18.15
N PRO A 199 23.93 -3.46 -19.21
CA PRO A 199 22.81 -3.38 -20.13
C PRO A 199 21.51 -3.73 -19.42
N THR A 200 20.46 -2.97 -19.71
CA THR A 200 19.11 -3.32 -19.28
C THR A 200 18.62 -4.53 -20.06
N PHE A 201 17.60 -5.23 -19.55
CA PHE A 201 17.00 -6.38 -20.20
C PHE A 201 15.52 -6.48 -19.85
N SER A 202 14.78 -7.23 -20.68
CA SER A 202 13.45 -7.69 -20.36
C SER A 202 13.27 -9.16 -20.72
N VAL A 203 12.52 -9.89 -19.89
CA VAL A 203 12.10 -11.27 -20.15
C VAL A 203 10.62 -11.41 -19.87
N THR A 204 9.90 -12.06 -20.77
CA THR A 204 8.46 -12.29 -20.65
C THR A 204 8.17 -13.77 -20.60
N ALA A 205 7.33 -14.18 -19.66
CA ALA A 205 6.84 -15.54 -19.52
C ALA A 205 5.31 -15.55 -19.70
N THR A 206 4.85 -16.27 -20.72
CA THR A 206 3.42 -16.32 -21.09
C THR A 206 2.77 -17.61 -20.59
N PHE A 207 1.67 -17.46 -19.85
CA PHE A 207 0.79 -18.51 -19.37
C PHE A 207 -0.40 -18.63 -20.33
N GLU A 208 -0.89 -19.85 -20.55
CA GLU A 208 -1.97 -20.11 -21.52
C GLU A 208 -3.28 -19.39 -21.16
N TYR A 209 -3.63 -19.34 -19.88
CA TYR A 209 -4.91 -18.80 -19.40
C TYR A 209 -4.77 -17.56 -18.51
N ASP A 210 -3.56 -17.29 -18.02
CA ASP A 210 -3.35 -16.30 -16.96
C ASP A 210 -2.59 -15.05 -17.45
N GLY A 211 -2.32 -14.93 -18.75
CA GLY A 211 -1.64 -13.77 -19.31
C GLY A 211 -0.12 -13.93 -19.24
N SER A 212 0.63 -12.87 -18.93
CA SER A 212 2.10 -12.94 -18.91
C SER A 212 2.71 -12.20 -17.74
N ILE A 213 3.88 -12.67 -17.30
CA ILE A 213 4.73 -11.95 -16.34
C ILE A 213 5.92 -11.41 -17.12
N SER A 214 6.19 -10.11 -16.99
CA SER A 214 7.40 -9.48 -17.53
C SER A 214 8.33 -9.06 -16.39
N VAL A 215 9.61 -9.38 -16.52
CA VAL A 215 10.67 -8.80 -15.69
C VAL A 215 11.43 -7.81 -16.56
N ARG A 216 11.48 -6.55 -16.15
CA ARG A 216 12.25 -5.49 -16.82
C ARG A 216 13.22 -4.85 -15.84
N THR A 217 14.49 -4.83 -16.18
CA THR A 217 15.48 -4.07 -15.41
C THR A 217 15.65 -2.66 -15.98
N GLY A 218 15.91 -1.70 -15.11
CA GLY A 218 16.15 -0.32 -15.45
C GLY A 218 17.11 0.31 -14.45
N ARG A 219 17.65 1.48 -14.83
CA ARG A 219 18.30 2.39 -13.90
C ARG A 219 17.43 3.64 -13.80
N SER A 220 17.06 4.03 -12.59
CA SER A 220 16.23 5.22 -12.36
C SER A 220 16.81 6.08 -11.25
N THR A 221 16.68 7.39 -11.42
CA THR A 221 16.90 8.39 -10.36
C THR A 221 15.59 8.79 -9.69
N GLU A 222 14.45 8.47 -10.30
CA GLU A 222 13.12 8.68 -9.74
C GLU A 222 12.76 7.44 -8.90
N VAL A 223 12.79 7.60 -7.58
CA VAL A 223 12.58 6.52 -6.61
C VAL A 223 11.26 6.72 -5.86
N PRO A 224 10.55 5.65 -5.48
CA PRO A 224 9.35 5.75 -4.66
C PRO A 224 9.60 6.49 -3.35
N VAL A 225 8.63 7.31 -2.93
CA VAL A 225 8.72 8.10 -1.70
C VAL A 225 8.99 7.23 -0.47
N ALA A 226 8.44 6.02 -0.42
CA ALA A 226 8.68 5.07 0.67
C ALA A 226 10.17 4.73 0.89
N LEU A 227 11.02 4.87 -0.14
CA LEU A 227 12.46 4.63 -0.04
C LEU A 227 13.25 5.84 0.46
N SER A 228 12.65 7.04 0.47
CA SER A 228 13.33 8.29 0.87
C SER A 228 13.84 8.29 2.31
N ARG A 229 13.28 7.42 3.15
CA ARG A 229 13.65 7.26 4.57
C ARG A 229 14.73 6.20 4.80
N LEU A 230 15.14 5.48 3.77
CA LEU A 230 16.19 4.46 3.81
C LEU A 230 17.53 5.04 3.34
N ASP A 231 18.63 4.41 3.76
CA ASP A 231 19.94 4.74 3.17
C ASP A 231 19.92 4.33 1.69
N ALA A 232 20.38 5.22 0.79
CA ALA A 232 20.48 4.96 -0.63
C ALA A 232 21.29 3.70 -0.97
N ARG A 233 22.18 3.25 -0.08
CA ARG A 233 22.94 2.01 -0.22
C ARG A 233 22.08 0.76 -0.05
N GLU A 234 20.94 0.85 0.64
CA GLU A 234 20.03 -0.27 0.87
C GLU A 234 19.23 -0.61 -0.38
N PHE A 235 18.84 0.39 -1.18
CA PHE A 235 17.98 0.19 -2.34
C PHE A 235 18.63 0.53 -3.68
N GLY A 236 19.60 1.45 -3.75
CA GLY A 236 20.34 1.76 -4.97
C GLY A 236 19.54 2.21 -6.20
N PRO A 237 20.20 2.41 -7.36
CA PRO A 237 19.56 3.01 -8.54
C PRO A 237 18.97 1.98 -9.52
N TRP A 238 19.15 0.67 -9.28
CA TRP A 238 18.69 -0.36 -10.21
C TRP A 238 17.30 -0.85 -9.81
N SER A 239 16.37 -0.82 -10.75
CA SER A 239 15.02 -1.32 -10.56
C SER A 239 14.81 -2.61 -11.35
N TYR A 240 14.13 -3.58 -10.76
CA TYR A 240 13.62 -4.78 -11.42
C TYR A 240 12.11 -4.80 -11.27
N HIS A 241 11.41 -4.43 -12.33
CA HIS A 241 9.96 -4.39 -12.40
C HIS A 241 9.45 -5.77 -12.77
N VAL A 242 8.69 -6.40 -11.87
CA VAL A 242 8.00 -7.66 -12.09
C VAL A 242 6.51 -7.34 -12.22
N SER A 243 6.03 -7.36 -13.46
CA SER A 243 4.67 -6.95 -13.79
C SER A 243 3.85 -8.09 -14.36
N TRP A 244 2.59 -8.16 -13.96
CA TRP A 244 1.60 -9.05 -14.55
C TRP A 244 0.76 -8.32 -15.60
N HIS A 245 0.68 -8.90 -16.79
CA HIS A 245 -0.18 -8.45 -17.88
C HIS A 245 -1.31 -9.47 -18.06
N PRO A 246 -2.55 -9.17 -17.64
CA PRO A 246 -3.66 -10.10 -17.75
C PRO A 246 -4.00 -10.39 -19.23
N PRO A 247 -4.70 -11.51 -19.52
CA PRO A 247 -5.18 -11.81 -20.88
C PRO A 247 -6.04 -10.68 -21.47
N GLU A 248 -6.82 -10.02 -20.61
CA GLU A 248 -7.71 -8.90 -20.97
C GLU A 248 -7.29 -7.65 -20.18
N PRO A 249 -6.49 -6.74 -20.78
CA PRO A 249 -5.98 -5.55 -20.09
C PRO A 249 -7.07 -4.57 -19.61
N GLU A 250 -8.24 -4.59 -20.24
CA GLU A 250 -9.38 -3.74 -19.86
C GLU A 250 -9.90 -4.03 -18.45
N GLU A 251 -9.73 -5.26 -17.96
CA GLU A 251 -10.13 -5.68 -16.62
C GLU A 251 -9.39 -4.91 -15.51
N LEU A 252 -8.22 -4.33 -15.81
CA LEU A 252 -7.49 -3.49 -14.86
C LEU A 252 -8.15 -2.12 -14.64
N ARG A 253 -9.05 -1.71 -15.54
CA ARG A 253 -9.71 -0.38 -15.51
C ARG A 253 -11.11 -0.42 -14.90
N VAL A 254 -11.69 -1.60 -14.69
CA VAL A 254 -13.04 -1.73 -14.17
C VAL A 254 -13.04 -1.83 -12.65
N GLU A 255 -14.07 -1.28 -12.01
CA GLU A 255 -14.20 -1.30 -10.55
C GLU A 255 -14.42 -2.72 -10.01
N ARG A 256 -15.10 -3.57 -10.79
CA ARG A 256 -15.43 -4.95 -10.43
C ARG A 256 -14.98 -5.89 -11.54
N PRO A 257 -13.75 -6.42 -11.46
CA PRO A 257 -13.23 -7.36 -12.46
C PRO A 257 -14.05 -8.65 -12.53
N SER A 258 -13.99 -9.34 -13.67
CA SER A 258 -14.66 -10.63 -13.81
C SER A 258 -14.04 -11.71 -12.90
N GLN A 259 -14.81 -12.78 -12.62
CA GLN A 259 -14.30 -13.92 -11.86
C GLN A 259 -13.11 -14.60 -12.55
N LEU A 260 -13.08 -14.62 -13.89
CA LEU A 260 -11.96 -15.18 -14.63
C LEU A 260 -10.68 -14.37 -14.42
N HIS A 261 -10.78 -13.03 -14.40
CA HIS A 261 -9.66 -12.15 -14.05
C HIS A 261 -9.15 -12.42 -12.63
N LEU A 262 -10.06 -12.51 -11.65
CA LEU A 262 -9.69 -12.78 -10.25
C LEU A 262 -9.02 -14.15 -10.07
N ILE A 263 -9.49 -15.18 -10.80
CA ILE A 263 -8.88 -16.51 -10.80
C ILE A 263 -7.48 -16.46 -11.43
N ALA A 264 -7.33 -15.83 -12.60
CA ALA A 264 -6.04 -15.68 -13.27
C ALA A 264 -5.03 -14.95 -12.37
N ARG A 265 -5.48 -13.86 -11.74
CA ARG A 265 -4.68 -13.09 -10.79
C ARG A 265 -4.20 -13.92 -9.61
N SER A 266 -5.12 -14.63 -8.94
CA SER A 266 -4.77 -15.44 -7.77
C SER A 266 -3.80 -16.59 -8.09
N ARG A 267 -3.84 -17.13 -9.32
CA ARG A 267 -2.85 -18.13 -9.78
C ARG A 267 -1.48 -17.53 -10.08
N VAL A 268 -1.42 -16.30 -10.59
CA VAL A 268 -0.17 -15.64 -11.01
C VAL A 268 0.54 -14.90 -9.88
N GLU A 269 -0.18 -14.33 -8.93
CA GLU A 269 0.38 -13.57 -7.82
C GLU A 269 1.55 -14.29 -7.10
N PRO A 270 1.46 -15.61 -6.79
CA PRO A 270 2.57 -16.33 -6.18
C PRO A 270 3.79 -16.45 -7.10
N SER A 271 3.60 -16.52 -8.41
CA SER A 271 4.69 -16.53 -9.39
C SER A 271 5.40 -15.18 -9.46
N VAL A 272 4.65 -14.07 -9.43
CA VAL A 272 5.23 -12.71 -9.36
C VAL A 272 6.05 -12.54 -8.08
N ALA A 273 5.52 -12.93 -6.93
CA ALA A 273 6.23 -12.87 -5.66
C ALA A 273 7.48 -13.77 -5.65
N ARG A 274 7.41 -14.99 -6.21
CA ARG A 274 8.59 -15.88 -6.32
C ARG A 274 9.68 -15.30 -7.21
N VAL A 275 9.32 -14.65 -8.32
CA VAL A 275 10.28 -13.96 -9.20
C VAL A 275 10.97 -12.82 -8.45
N ALA A 276 10.20 -11.94 -7.80
CA ALA A 276 10.76 -10.85 -6.98
C ALA A 276 11.64 -11.39 -5.84
N ALA A 277 11.22 -12.44 -5.15
CA ALA A 277 12.00 -13.08 -4.08
C ALA A 277 13.28 -13.75 -4.58
N ALA A 278 13.28 -14.31 -5.80
CA ALA A 278 14.49 -14.88 -6.40
C ALA A 278 15.53 -13.80 -6.73
N LEU A 279 15.07 -12.68 -7.29
CA LEU A 279 15.93 -11.52 -7.56
C LEU A 279 16.45 -10.91 -6.25
N TRP A 280 15.57 -10.66 -5.28
CA TRP A 280 15.94 -10.09 -3.98
C TRP A 280 16.98 -10.94 -3.24
N ARG A 281 16.87 -12.27 -3.27
CA ARG A 281 17.89 -13.17 -2.68
C ARG A 281 19.25 -13.09 -3.37
N ALA A 282 19.29 -12.74 -4.66
CA ALA A 282 20.53 -12.67 -5.42
C ALA A 282 21.25 -11.32 -5.28
N VAL A 283 20.50 -10.21 -5.20
CA VAL A 283 21.07 -8.85 -5.23
C VAL A 283 20.77 -7.99 -4.01
N GLY A 284 20.01 -8.50 -3.05
CA GLY A 284 19.50 -7.69 -1.94
C GLY A 284 18.58 -6.57 -2.44
N GLY A 285 18.33 -5.57 -1.59
CA GLY A 285 17.51 -4.42 -1.94
C GLY A 285 16.20 -4.32 -1.15
N THR A 286 15.33 -3.43 -1.62
CA THR A 286 14.00 -3.18 -1.06
C THR A 286 12.93 -3.43 -2.12
N VAL A 287 11.91 -4.22 -1.79
CA VAL A 287 10.76 -4.47 -2.66
C VAL A 287 9.65 -3.48 -2.34
N VAL A 288 9.06 -2.89 -3.38
CA VAL A 288 7.93 -1.95 -3.29
C VAL A 288 6.80 -2.46 -4.18
N ASP A 289 5.57 -2.45 -3.67
CA ASP A 289 4.39 -2.82 -4.48
C ASP A 289 3.90 -1.64 -5.35
N SER A 290 2.96 -1.92 -6.25
CA SER A 290 2.32 -0.89 -7.09
C SER A 290 1.51 0.16 -6.31
N GLY A 291 1.23 -0.06 -5.03
CA GLY A 291 0.64 0.93 -4.12
C GLY A 291 1.68 1.89 -3.53
N GLY A 292 2.98 1.69 -3.81
CA GLY A 292 4.06 2.51 -3.26
C GLY A 292 4.48 2.10 -1.85
N PHE A 293 4.04 0.93 -1.36
CA PHE A 293 4.39 0.45 -0.02
C PHE A 293 5.55 -0.54 -0.07
N ILE A 294 6.44 -0.46 0.92
CA ILE A 294 7.48 -1.48 1.10
C ILE A 294 6.83 -2.84 1.39
N VAL A 295 7.34 -3.88 0.77
CA VAL A 295 6.97 -5.28 1.01
C VAL A 295 8.11 -5.94 1.79
N PRO A 296 7.94 -6.18 3.10
CA PRO A 296 8.96 -6.84 3.91
C PRO A 296 9.23 -8.27 3.42
N PRO A 297 10.41 -8.85 3.72
CA PRO A 297 10.75 -10.21 3.31
C PRO A 297 9.74 -11.29 3.76
N GLY A 298 9.16 -11.13 4.96
CA GLY A 298 8.12 -12.03 5.46
C GLY A 298 6.86 -12.00 4.59
N GLU A 299 6.33 -10.80 4.32
CA GLU A 299 5.16 -10.63 3.45
C GLU A 299 5.43 -11.12 2.02
N LEU A 300 6.62 -10.84 1.48
CA LEU A 300 7.02 -11.33 0.16
C LEU A 300 7.02 -12.87 0.10
N GLN A 301 7.49 -13.52 1.16
CA GLN A 301 7.49 -14.97 1.30
C GLN A 301 6.07 -15.53 1.44
N ASP A 302 5.19 -14.85 2.19
CA ASP A 302 3.79 -15.21 2.34
C ASP A 302 3.09 -15.16 0.97
N ARG A 303 3.25 -14.08 0.20
CA ARG A 303 2.72 -13.97 -1.17
C ARG A 303 3.27 -15.07 -2.09
N ALA A 304 4.53 -15.44 -1.96
CA ALA A 304 5.16 -16.50 -2.77
C ALA A 304 4.64 -17.92 -2.46
N THR A 305 4.01 -18.11 -1.30
CA THR A 305 3.51 -19.40 -0.80
C THR A 305 1.99 -19.50 -0.74
N ALA A 306 1.28 -18.37 -0.68
CA ALA A 306 -0.17 -18.29 -0.80
C ALA A 306 -0.61 -19.05 -2.06
N GLY A 307 -1.45 -20.07 -1.90
CA GLY A 307 -1.83 -20.99 -2.99
C GLY A 307 -1.21 -22.40 -2.90
N ARG A 308 -0.51 -22.73 -1.81
CA ARG A 308 -0.30 -24.12 -1.35
C ARG A 308 -1.23 -24.48 -0.20
#